data_AF-A0A6G0KTJ7-F1
#
_entry.id   AF-A0A6G0KTJ7-F1
#
_cell.length_a   1.000
_cell.length_b   1.000
_cell.length_c   1.000
_cell.angle_alpha   90.00
_cell.angle_beta   90.00
_cell.angle_gamma   90.00
#
_symmetry.space_group_name_H-M   'P 1'
#
loop_
_entity.id
_entity.type
_entity.pdbx_description
1 polymer ?
#
loop_
_entity_poly.entity_id
_entity_poly.type
_entity_poly.pdbx_seq_one_letter_code
_entity_poly.pdbx_strand_id
1 'polypeptide(L)'
;MAAAFGWSGSPASYGVISGGIAFVHSTSVNRYQPDGMFNYYWVDDHINVAADIGTNCADAEQSLRYAMKTILGADAVNEDKFTPWSSRQNALGLICDTVDGTVSMPPNKIDSAYRVTFLSRGDYRSQLGRLRHVVTCVHCARPFLQRLRQQECLIHH
;
A
#
# COMPACT_ATOMS: atom_id res chain seq x y z
N MET A 1 -6.64 -7.02 -21.06
CA MET A 1 -6.49 -8.30 -20.35
C MET A 1 -7.38 -8.27 -19.12
N ALA A 2 -8.17 -9.30 -18.86
CA ALA A 2 -9.00 -9.39 -17.65
C ALA A 2 -8.54 -10.58 -16.82
N ALA A 3 -8.07 -10.32 -15.60
CA ALA A 3 -7.80 -11.37 -14.63
C ALA A 3 -9.07 -11.58 -13.79
N ALA A 4 -9.52 -12.83 -13.64
CA ALA A 4 -10.77 -13.10 -12.93
C ALA A 4 -10.65 -12.81 -11.43
N PHE A 5 -11.72 -12.29 -10.83
CA PHE A 5 -11.80 -12.18 -9.37
C PHE A 5 -11.68 -13.57 -8.74
N GLY A 6 -10.86 -13.67 -7.68
CA GLY A 6 -10.64 -14.93 -6.96
C GLY A 6 -9.61 -15.87 -7.60
N TRP A 7 -9.07 -15.57 -8.78
CA TRP A 7 -7.94 -16.33 -9.31
C TRP A 7 -6.64 -15.95 -8.60
N SER A 8 -5.91 -16.94 -8.13
CA SER A 8 -4.66 -16.75 -7.37
C SER A 8 -3.55 -16.07 -8.17
N GLY A 9 -3.59 -16.15 -9.50
CA GLY A 9 -2.65 -15.45 -10.39
C GLY A 9 -2.97 -13.98 -10.62
N SER A 10 -4.20 -13.53 -10.32
CA SER A 10 -4.64 -12.16 -10.63
C SER A 10 -3.74 -11.09 -10.03
N PRO A 11 -3.33 -11.15 -8.74
CA PRO A 11 -2.46 -10.13 -8.15
C PRO A 11 -1.10 -10.03 -8.86
N ALA A 12 -0.52 -11.15 -9.29
CA ALA A 12 0.75 -11.15 -10.00
C ALA A 12 0.59 -10.50 -11.39
N SER A 13 -0.49 -10.78 -12.11
CA SER A 13 -0.79 -10.15 -13.40
C SER A 13 -0.98 -8.64 -13.27
N TYR A 14 -1.73 -8.18 -12.27
CA TYR A 14 -1.86 -6.75 -11.99
C TYR A 14 -0.53 -6.10 -11.62
N GLY A 15 0.32 -6.78 -10.85
CA GLY A 15 1.65 -6.28 -10.50
C GLY A 15 2.52 -5.97 -11.73
N VAL A 16 2.48 -6.79 -12.78
CA VAL A 16 3.21 -6.53 -14.04
C VAL A 16 2.68 -5.29 -14.74
N ILE A 17 1.35 -5.16 -14.85
CA ILE A 17 0.69 -4.01 -15.47
C ILE A 17 1.04 -2.73 -14.71
N SER A 18 0.94 -2.75 -13.39
CA SER A 18 1.26 -1.60 -12.54
C SER A 18 2.73 -1.25 -12.57
N GLY A 19 3.62 -2.23 -12.78
CA GLY A 19 5.03 -1.98 -13.09
C GLY A 19 5.21 -1.19 -14.38
N GLY A 20 4.42 -1.48 -15.42
CA GLY A 20 4.40 -0.71 -16.67
C GLY A 20 3.89 0.72 -16.47
N ILE A 21 2.82 0.90 -15.71
CA ILE A 21 2.28 2.22 -15.34
C ILE A 21 3.35 3.01 -14.56
N ALA A 22 3.96 2.36 -13.56
CA ALA A 22 4.99 2.96 -12.74
C ALA A 22 6.18 3.43 -13.56
N PHE A 23 6.62 2.62 -14.53
CA PHE A 23 7.69 2.99 -15.45
C PHE A 23 7.34 4.26 -16.24
N VAL A 24 6.22 4.26 -16.98
CA VAL A 24 5.81 5.41 -17.80
C VAL A 24 5.67 6.67 -16.95
N HIS A 25 5.02 6.57 -15.80
CA HIS A 25 4.85 7.68 -14.89
C HIS A 25 6.19 8.22 -14.34
N SER A 26 7.08 7.33 -13.88
CA SER A 26 8.40 7.72 -13.35
C SER A 26 9.33 8.37 -14.40
N THR A 27 9.08 8.14 -15.69
CA THR A 27 9.82 8.82 -16.78
C THR A 27 9.31 10.23 -17.08
N SER A 28 8.14 10.61 -16.55
CA SER A 28 7.64 11.97 -16.68
C SER A 28 8.40 12.90 -15.75
N VAL A 29 8.73 14.10 -16.23
CA VAL A 29 9.51 15.08 -15.48
C VAL A 29 8.82 16.44 -15.50
N ASN A 30 9.06 17.24 -14.47
CA ASN A 30 8.73 18.67 -14.46
C ASN A 30 9.88 19.46 -13.81
N ARG A 31 9.71 20.78 -13.70
CA ARG A 31 10.73 21.66 -13.08
C ARG A 31 11.04 21.36 -11.60
N TYR A 32 10.16 20.66 -10.90
CA TYR A 32 10.24 20.35 -9.47
C TYR A 32 10.70 18.90 -9.21
N GLN A 33 10.50 18.00 -10.18
CA GLN A 33 10.91 16.61 -10.20
C GLN A 33 11.65 16.31 -11.52
N PRO A 34 12.90 16.82 -11.68
CA PRO A 34 13.66 16.64 -12.91
C PRO A 34 14.15 15.22 -13.12
N ASP A 35 14.25 14.43 -12.04
CA ASP A 35 14.73 13.04 -12.07
C ASP A 35 13.58 12.02 -12.27
N GLY A 36 12.35 12.51 -12.43
CA GLY A 36 11.16 11.67 -12.58
C GLY A 36 10.14 11.83 -11.46
N MET A 37 8.87 11.61 -11.78
CA MET A 37 7.80 11.60 -10.78
C MET A 37 7.97 10.44 -9.79
N PHE A 38 7.82 10.72 -8.50
CA PHE A 38 7.87 9.68 -7.48
C PHE A 38 6.62 8.80 -7.53
N ASN A 39 6.81 7.48 -7.59
CA ASN A 39 5.71 6.52 -7.47
C ASN A 39 6.16 5.22 -6.80
N TYR A 40 5.53 4.93 -5.67
CA TYR A 40 5.56 3.61 -5.06
C TYR A 40 4.28 2.87 -5.45
N TYR A 41 4.37 1.63 -5.90
CA TYR A 41 3.20 0.84 -6.27
C TYR A 41 3.20 -0.53 -5.61
N TRP A 42 2.01 -1.06 -5.34
CA TRP A 42 1.81 -2.41 -4.83
C TRP A 42 0.56 -3.04 -5.46
N VAL A 43 0.77 -4.05 -6.31
CA VAL A 43 -0.32 -4.66 -7.10
C VAL A 43 -1.07 -3.58 -7.85
N ASP A 44 -2.28 -3.17 -7.45
CA ASP A 44 -3.10 -2.13 -8.08
C ASP A 44 -3.00 -0.74 -7.42
N ASP A 45 -2.39 -0.64 -6.24
CA ASP A 45 -2.23 0.63 -5.53
C ASP A 45 -1.05 1.43 -6.09
N HIS A 46 -1.27 2.70 -6.39
CA HIS A 46 -0.25 3.68 -6.81
C HIS A 46 -0.20 4.85 -5.82
N ILE A 47 0.98 5.10 -5.25
CA ILE A 47 1.21 6.10 -4.21
C ILE A 47 2.22 7.11 -4.70
N ASN A 48 1.79 8.37 -4.75
CA ASN A 48 2.61 9.51 -5.15
C ASN A 48 2.93 10.39 -3.96
N VAL A 49 4.10 11.02 -4.00
CA VAL A 49 4.55 12.01 -3.02
C VAL A 49 5.20 13.14 -3.79
N ALA A 50 4.69 14.35 -3.60
CA ALA A 50 5.18 15.56 -4.23
C ALA A 50 5.13 16.71 -3.23
N ALA A 51 6.06 17.66 -3.34
CA ALA A 51 5.96 18.91 -2.62
C ALA A 51 4.84 19.76 -3.22
N ASP A 52 3.99 20.36 -2.37
CA ASP A 52 2.90 21.24 -2.78
C ASP A 52 3.43 22.63 -3.17
N ILE A 53 4.09 22.67 -4.33
CA ILE A 53 4.70 23.85 -4.90
C ILE A 53 4.34 23.98 -6.38
N GLY A 54 3.78 25.13 -6.76
CA GLY A 54 3.38 25.40 -8.14
C GLY A 54 2.43 24.33 -8.68
N THR A 55 2.82 23.70 -9.79
CA THR A 55 2.03 22.66 -10.47
C THR A 55 2.41 21.24 -10.10
N ASN A 56 3.36 21.03 -9.17
CA ASN A 56 4.02 19.73 -9.00
C ASN A 56 3.06 18.57 -8.72
N CYS A 57 2.12 18.75 -7.78
CA CYS A 57 1.10 17.74 -7.48
C CYS A 57 0.17 17.46 -8.67
N ALA A 58 -0.23 18.52 -9.39
CA ALA A 58 -1.10 18.40 -10.56
C ALA A 58 -0.38 17.69 -11.73
N ASP A 59 0.89 18.00 -11.95
CA ASP A 59 1.72 17.37 -12.99
C ASP A 59 1.93 15.88 -12.68
N ALA A 60 2.19 15.53 -11.41
CA ALA A 60 2.33 14.14 -10.97
C ALA A 60 1.01 13.36 -11.15
N GLU A 61 -0.11 13.95 -10.73
CA GLU A 61 -1.43 13.36 -10.94
C GLU A 61 -1.75 13.15 -12.44
N GLN A 62 -1.52 14.18 -13.26
CA GLN A 62 -1.76 14.10 -14.70
C GLN A 62 -0.88 13.03 -15.36
N SER A 63 0.39 12.95 -14.95
CA SER A 63 1.32 11.93 -15.42
C SER A 63 0.82 10.51 -15.06
N LEU A 64 0.37 10.29 -13.82
CA LEU A 64 -0.14 8.98 -13.42
C LEU A 64 -1.40 8.61 -14.23
N ARG A 65 -2.35 9.55 -14.36
CA ARG A 65 -3.56 9.36 -15.16
C ARG A 65 -3.24 9.03 -16.60
N TYR A 66 -2.26 9.71 -17.19
CA TYR A 66 -1.77 9.42 -18.53
C TYR A 66 -1.20 8.01 -18.61
N ALA A 67 -0.29 7.63 -17.71
CA ALA A 67 0.33 6.30 -17.68
C ALA A 67 -0.72 5.18 -17.54
N MET A 68 -1.70 5.34 -16.65
CA MET A 68 -2.82 4.41 -16.50
C MET A 68 -3.59 4.27 -17.81
N LYS A 69 -3.95 5.39 -18.46
CA LYS A 69 -4.69 5.37 -19.73
C LYS A 69 -3.89 4.75 -20.88
N THR A 70 -2.58 4.98 -20.92
CA THR A 70 -1.70 4.40 -21.93
C THR A 70 -1.61 2.88 -21.80
N ILE A 71 -1.49 2.35 -20.58
CA ILE A 71 -1.28 0.92 -20.35
C ILE A 71 -2.59 0.12 -20.34
N LEU A 72 -3.65 0.69 -19.76
CA LEU A 72 -4.91 -0.01 -19.50
C LEU A 72 -6.08 0.45 -20.37
N GLY A 73 -5.96 1.59 -21.05
CA GLY A 73 -7.01 2.16 -21.90
C GLY A 73 -7.74 3.37 -21.28
N ALA A 74 -8.59 4.02 -22.07
CA ALA A 74 -9.19 5.32 -21.73
C ALA A 74 -9.98 5.34 -20.41
N ASP A 75 -10.62 4.21 -20.07
CA ASP A 75 -11.49 4.06 -18.90
C ASP A 75 -10.77 3.43 -17.69
N ALA A 76 -9.43 3.40 -17.70
CA ALA A 76 -8.63 2.76 -16.66
C ALA A 76 -8.67 3.47 -15.31
N VAL A 77 -8.99 4.77 -15.29
CA VAL A 77 -8.96 5.58 -14.07
C VAL A 77 -10.31 5.48 -13.37
N ASN A 78 -10.30 4.94 -12.16
CA ASN A 78 -11.46 4.95 -11.28
C ASN A 78 -11.45 6.25 -10.45
N GLU A 79 -12.22 7.24 -10.88
CA GLU A 79 -12.29 8.55 -10.22
C GLU A 79 -12.79 8.45 -8.78
N ASP A 80 -13.70 7.51 -8.47
CA ASP A 80 -14.22 7.32 -7.11
C ASP A 80 -13.16 6.82 -6.13
N LYS A 81 -12.09 6.19 -6.64
CA LYS A 81 -10.97 5.68 -5.86
C LYS A 81 -9.73 6.56 -5.93
N PHE A 82 -9.69 7.55 -6.81
CA PHE A 82 -8.55 8.46 -6.94
C PHE A 82 -8.58 9.48 -5.80
N THR A 83 -7.71 9.28 -4.82
CA THR A 83 -7.68 10.13 -3.62
C THR A 83 -7.04 11.48 -3.92
N PRO A 84 -7.63 12.60 -3.44
CA PRO A 84 -7.02 13.92 -3.59
C PRO A 84 -5.72 14.02 -2.79
N TRP A 85 -4.88 14.99 -3.13
CA TRP A 85 -3.65 15.29 -2.39
C TRP A 85 -3.96 15.74 -0.96
N SER A 86 -3.18 15.23 0.01
CA SER A 86 -3.22 15.64 1.41
C SER A 86 -1.87 15.32 2.06
N SER A 87 -1.50 16.09 3.07
CA SER A 87 -0.32 15.81 3.89
C SER A 87 -0.51 14.59 4.80
N ARG A 88 -1.76 14.23 5.09
CA ARG A 88 -2.12 13.01 5.83
C ARG A 88 -3.02 12.13 4.99
N GLN A 89 -2.57 10.91 4.70
CA GLN A 89 -3.26 9.97 3.81
C GLN A 89 -3.23 8.53 4.31
N ASN A 90 -4.24 7.76 3.92
CA ASN A 90 -4.26 6.31 4.09
C ASN A 90 -3.69 5.63 2.85
N ALA A 91 -2.52 5.02 2.96
CA ALA A 91 -1.85 4.31 1.87
C ALA A 91 -1.47 2.90 2.33
N LEU A 92 -1.83 1.86 1.56
CA LEU A 92 -1.62 0.44 1.92
C LEU A 92 -2.22 0.07 3.29
N GLY A 93 -3.24 0.84 3.69
CA GLY A 93 -3.87 0.80 5.00
C GLY A 93 -2.93 1.11 6.17
N LEU A 94 -1.93 1.95 5.94
CA LEU A 94 -1.18 2.72 6.93
C LEU A 94 -1.58 4.19 6.83
N ILE A 95 -1.49 4.93 7.93
CA ILE A 95 -1.62 6.38 7.95
C ILE A 95 -0.21 6.96 7.75
N CYS A 96 -0.01 7.66 6.64
CA CYS A 96 1.18 8.43 6.36
C CYS A 96 0.89 9.90 6.66
N ASP A 97 1.73 10.53 7.47
CA ASP A 97 1.68 11.96 7.78
C ASP A 97 3.01 12.61 7.39
N THR A 98 2.98 13.48 6.38
CA THR A 98 4.18 14.14 5.85
C THR A 98 4.55 15.40 6.63
N VAL A 99 3.64 15.95 7.44
CA VAL A 99 3.96 17.08 8.34
C VAL A 99 4.76 16.57 9.53
N ASP A 100 4.28 15.48 10.14
CA ASP A 100 4.93 14.87 11.30
C ASP A 100 6.05 13.88 10.90
N GLY A 101 6.14 13.51 9.63
CA GLY A 101 7.13 12.55 9.11
C GLY A 101 6.90 11.13 9.63
N THR A 102 5.65 10.73 9.84
CA THR A 102 5.30 9.45 10.47
C THR A 102 4.54 8.50 9.56
N VAL A 103 4.71 7.20 9.81
CA VAL A 103 3.89 6.13 9.23
C VAL A 103 3.37 5.28 10.37
N SER A 104 2.05 5.19 10.52
CA SER A 104 1.42 4.53 11.66
C SER A 104 0.28 3.60 11.24
N MET A 105 -0.05 2.65 12.12
CA MET A 105 -1.18 1.74 11.91
C MET A 105 -2.49 2.43 12.34
N PRO A 106 -3.55 2.40 11.51
CA PRO A 106 -4.87 2.87 11.91
C PRO A 106 -5.39 2.20 13.21
N PRO A 107 -6.01 2.94 14.14
CA PRO A 107 -6.48 2.40 15.42
C PRO A 107 -7.44 1.21 15.27
N ASN A 108 -8.35 1.24 14.29
CA ASN A 108 -9.26 0.13 14.02
C ASN A 108 -8.55 -1.18 13.62
N LYS A 109 -7.41 -1.09 12.91
CA LYS A 109 -6.57 -2.26 12.58
C LYS A 109 -5.86 -2.80 13.82
N ILE A 110 -5.43 -1.91 14.71
CA ILE A 110 -4.86 -2.28 16.00
C ILE A 110 -5.91 -3.00 16.86
N ASP A 111 -7.11 -2.45 16.99
CA ASP A 111 -8.22 -3.05 17.75
C ASP A 111 -8.58 -4.44 17.21
N SER A 112 -8.60 -4.60 15.89
CA SER A 112 -8.86 -5.90 15.24
C SER A 112 -7.79 -6.94 15.56
N ALA A 113 -6.55 -6.51 15.82
CA ALA A 113 -5.47 -7.41 16.23
C ALA A 113 -5.60 -7.84 17.71
N TYR A 114 -6.18 -7.00 18.57
CA TYR A 114 -6.35 -7.29 20.00
C TYR A 114 -7.55 -8.18 20.35
N ARG A 115 -8.61 -8.20 19.53
CA ARG A 115 -9.92 -8.83 19.81
C ARG A 115 -9.97 -10.36 19.80
N VAL A 116 -8.92 -11.03 20.24
CA VAL A 116 -8.71 -12.42 19.88
C VAL A 116 -8.52 -13.30 21.11
N THR A 117 -9.60 -13.96 21.52
CA THR A 117 -9.59 -15.02 22.54
C THR A 117 -10.08 -16.32 21.92
N PHE A 118 -9.32 -17.40 22.11
CA PHE A 118 -9.51 -18.74 21.53
C PHE A 118 -9.36 -18.79 20.01
N LEU A 119 -8.12 -19.02 19.55
CA LEU A 119 -7.79 -19.17 18.13
C LEU A 119 -7.60 -20.64 17.78
N SER A 120 -8.20 -21.07 16.66
CA SER A 120 -7.70 -22.26 15.97
C SER A 120 -6.24 -22.03 15.55
N ARG A 121 -5.48 -23.11 15.32
CA ARG A 121 -4.10 -22.97 14.83
C ARG A 121 -4.02 -22.21 13.50
N GLY A 122 -5.04 -22.34 12.64
CA GLY A 122 -5.14 -21.59 11.38
C GLY A 122 -5.31 -20.09 11.63
N ASP A 123 -6.21 -19.72 12.52
CA ASP A 123 -6.44 -18.33 12.88
C ASP A 123 -5.22 -17.73 13.60
N TYR A 124 -4.52 -18.51 14.42
CA TYR A 124 -3.27 -18.08 15.05
C TYR A 124 -2.19 -17.72 14.05
N ARG A 125 -1.98 -18.55 13.02
CA ARG A 125 -1.04 -18.26 11.93
C ARG A 125 -1.46 -17.03 11.14
N SER A 126 -2.75 -16.88 10.87
CA SER A 126 -3.31 -15.70 10.21
C SER A 126 -2.98 -14.44 11.03
N GLN A 127 -3.16 -14.48 12.35
CA GLN A 127 -2.86 -13.37 13.25
C GLN A 127 -1.37 -13.07 13.37
N LEU A 128 -0.50 -14.09 13.44
CA LEU A 128 0.95 -13.87 13.33
C LEU A 128 1.32 -13.16 12.02
N GLY A 129 0.64 -13.50 10.92
CA GLY A 129 0.77 -12.81 9.63
C GLY A 129 0.40 -11.33 9.72
N ARG A 130 -0.75 -10.99 10.31
CA ARG A 130 -1.18 -9.60 10.49
C ARG A 130 -0.24 -8.81 11.42
N LEU A 131 0.19 -9.41 12.54
CA LEU A 131 1.11 -8.79 13.48
C LEU A 131 2.50 -8.54 12.87
N ARG A 132 2.94 -9.36 11.90
CA ARG A 132 4.18 -9.10 11.16
C ARG A 132 4.15 -7.73 10.47
N HIS A 133 3.00 -7.32 9.92
CA HIS A 133 2.82 -5.99 9.34
C HIS A 133 2.78 -4.87 10.39
N VAL A 134 2.32 -5.13 11.61
CA VAL A 134 2.37 -4.13 12.69
C VAL A 134 3.84 -3.86 13.11
N VAL A 135 4.64 -4.91 13.15
CA VAL A 135 6.03 -4.88 13.60
C VAL A 135 6.98 -4.16 12.63
N THR A 136 6.59 -3.96 11.36
CA THR A 136 7.35 -3.09 10.44
C THR A 136 7.24 -1.61 10.81
N CYS A 137 6.12 -1.19 11.41
CA CYS A 137 5.93 0.18 11.90
C CYS A 137 6.37 0.33 13.36
N VAL A 138 6.17 -0.69 14.19
CA VAL A 138 6.47 -0.67 15.64
C VAL A 138 7.61 -1.63 15.94
N HIS A 139 8.85 -1.19 15.71
CA HIS A 139 10.05 -2.02 15.84
C HIS A 139 10.22 -2.65 17.23
N CYS A 140 9.82 -1.94 18.30
CA CYS A 140 9.87 -2.44 19.66
C CYS A 140 8.91 -3.63 19.93
N ALA A 141 7.95 -3.89 19.04
CA ALA A 141 7.05 -5.04 19.13
C ALA A 141 7.66 -6.34 18.54
N ARG A 142 8.85 -6.29 17.92
CA ARG A 142 9.54 -7.49 17.37
C ARG A 142 9.70 -8.62 18.40
N PRO A 143 10.19 -8.38 19.64
CA PRO A 143 10.37 -9.44 20.62
C PRO A 143 9.04 -10.08 21.04
N PHE A 144 7.95 -9.30 21.06
CA PHE A 144 6.62 -9.82 21.37
C PHE A 144 6.13 -10.79 20.29
N LEU A 145 6.26 -10.43 19.00
CA LEU A 145 5.91 -11.31 17.89
C LEU A 145 6.74 -12.60 17.86
N GLN A 146 8.04 -12.51 18.20
CA GLN A 146 8.91 -13.68 18.30
C GLN A 146 8.44 -14.64 19.40
N ARG A 147 8.06 -14.13 20.58
CA ARG A 147 7.50 -14.94 21.66
C ARG A 147 6.18 -15.60 21.27
N LEU A 148 5.28 -14.86 20.62
CA LEU A 148 4.04 -15.45 20.09
C LEU A 148 4.34 -16.57 19.10
N ARG A 149 5.27 -16.37 18.16
CA ARG A 149 5.65 -17.43 17.23
C ARG A 149 6.15 -18.69 17.94
N GLN A 150 6.93 -18.55 19.02
CA GLN A 150 7.37 -19.69 19.83
C GLN A 150 6.21 -20.42 20.51
N GLN A 151 5.19 -19.70 20.95
CA GLN A 151 3.99 -20.27 21.58
C GLN A 151 3.05 -21.00 20.61
N GLU A 152 3.29 -20.94 19.29
CA GLU A 152 2.49 -21.71 18.32
C GLU A 152 2.51 -23.22 18.63
N CYS A 153 3.62 -23.74 19.17
CA CYS A 153 3.74 -25.15 19.52
C CYS A 153 2.81 -25.59 20.68
N LEU A 154 2.30 -24.64 21.47
CA LEU A 154 1.42 -24.87 22.61
C LEU A 154 -0.07 -24.87 22.21
N ILE A 155 -0.38 -24.50 20.96
CA ILE A 155 -1.73 -24.53 20.42
C ILE A 155 -2.00 -25.96 19.93
N HIS A 156 -2.48 -26.79 20.86
CA HIS A 156 -2.93 -28.15 20.57
C HIS A 156 -4.15 -28.14 19.63
N HIS A 157 -4.25 -29.22 18.84
CA HIS A 157 -5.21 -29.46 17.75
C HIS A 157 -6.61 -28.87 17.95
#